data_AF-A0A034WBQ7-F1
#
_entry.id   AF-A0A034WBQ7-F1
#
_cell.length_a   1.000
_cell.length_b   1.000
_cell.length_c   1.000
_cell.angle_alpha   90.00
_cell.angle_beta   90.00
_cell.angle_gamma   90.00
#
_symmetry.space_group_name_H-M   'P 1'
#
loop_
_entity.id
_entity.type
_entity.pdbx_description
1 polymer ?
#
loop_
_entity_poly.entity_id
_entity_poly.type
_entity_poly.pdbx_seq_one_letter_code
_entity_poly.pdbx_strand_id
1 'polypeptide(L)'
;MIPLKCILLLSAVSIVSAQQNQLEQNRCIIPQILQGSWFSWETGFPTQTVIDATSMSRRGVCVTMSRHGDEYSFIFKERSANCYHCVRTVIRTLNVFEKVEGPCVSIPTGEEPNVENVCKGIRDDQQLVTLFNENFVPINCRSS
;
A
#
# COMPACT_ATOMS: atom_id res chain seq x y z
N MET A 1 -33.81 8.00 39.04
CA MET A 1 -32.47 8.35 39.56
C MET A 1 -31.53 7.19 39.31
N ILE A 2 -30.73 7.27 38.25
CA ILE A 2 -29.76 6.23 37.88
C ILE A 2 -28.48 6.51 38.69
N PRO A 3 -27.93 5.54 39.44
CA PRO A 3 -26.80 5.78 40.33
C PRO A 3 -25.52 6.18 39.56
N LEU A 4 -24.80 7.16 40.10
CA LEU A 4 -23.58 7.79 39.55
C LEU A 4 -22.47 6.79 39.18
N LYS A 5 -22.46 5.60 39.79
CA LYS A 5 -21.53 4.50 39.48
C LYS A 5 -21.76 3.86 38.09
N CYS A 6 -22.98 3.90 37.56
CA CYS A 6 -23.27 3.33 36.23
C CYS A 6 -22.81 4.23 35.07
N ILE A 7 -22.64 5.54 35.31
CA ILE A 7 -22.25 6.51 34.28
C ILE A 7 -20.75 6.39 33.94
N LEU A 8 -19.90 6.11 34.93
CA LEU A 8 -18.45 5.98 34.76
C LEU A 8 -18.02 4.72 33.97
N LEU A 9 -18.80 3.64 34.07
CA LEU A 9 -18.52 2.39 33.34
C LEU A 9 -18.88 2.52 31.85
N LEU A 10 -19.93 3.26 31.51
CA LEU A 10 -20.34 3.49 30.13
C LEU A 10 -19.33 4.38 29.37
N SER A 11 -18.74 5.38 30.02
CA SER A 11 -17.70 6.21 29.40
C SER A 11 -16.39 5.46 29.14
N ALA A 12 -16.06 4.43 29.96
CA ALA A 12 -14.84 3.66 29.77
C ALA A 12 -14.91 2.75 28.52
N VAL A 13 -16.08 2.20 28.20
CA VAL A 13 -16.25 1.30 27.04
C VAL A 13 -16.09 2.05 25.71
N SER A 14 -16.57 3.30 25.62
CA SER A 14 -16.44 4.12 24.41
C SER A 14 -15.00 4.55 24.10
N ILE A 15 -14.12 4.63 25.12
CA ILE A 15 -12.73 5.04 24.93
C ILE A 15 -11.88 3.87 24.40
N VAL A 16 -12.21 2.62 24.77
CA VAL A 16 -11.49 1.42 24.32
C VAL A 16 -11.73 1.13 22.84
N SER A 17 -12.94 1.31 22.33
CA SER A 17 -13.25 1.09 20.91
C SER A 17 -12.61 2.12 19.98
N ALA A 18 -12.43 3.36 20.43
CA ALA A 18 -11.73 4.40 19.68
C ALA A 18 -10.21 4.12 19.57
N GLN A 19 -9.61 3.48 20.57
CA GLN A 19 -8.19 3.10 20.55
C GLN A 19 -7.91 1.90 19.63
N GLN A 20 -8.84 0.94 19.50
CA GLN A 20 -8.67 -0.20 18.57
C GLN A 20 -8.62 0.25 17.10
N ASN A 21 -9.36 1.31 16.73
CA ASN A 21 -9.43 1.79 15.36
C ASN A 21 -8.11 2.44 14.87
N GLN A 22 -7.29 2.97 15.78
CA GLN A 22 -5.98 3.54 15.42
C GLN A 22 -4.88 2.48 15.25
N LEU A 23 -5.00 1.31 15.89
CA LEU A 23 -4.02 0.23 15.76
C LEU A 23 -4.14 -0.49 14.40
N GLU A 24 -5.35 -0.59 13.86
CA GLU A 24 -5.64 -1.17 12.54
C GLU A 24 -5.05 -0.34 11.38
N GLN A 25 -5.02 0.99 11.50
CA GLN A 25 -4.42 1.91 10.52
C GLN A 25 -2.88 1.81 10.45
N ASN A 26 -2.22 1.19 11.44
CA ASN A 26 -0.77 1.00 11.45
C ASN A 26 -0.28 -0.23 10.68
N ARG A 27 -1.17 -1.01 10.04
CA ARG A 27 -0.79 -2.28 9.40
C ARG A 27 -0.07 -2.15 8.06
N CYS A 28 -0.15 -1.00 7.39
CA CYS A 28 0.58 -0.78 6.14
C CYS A 28 1.38 0.52 6.13
N ILE A 29 2.63 0.44 6.58
CA ILE A 29 3.63 1.50 6.42
C ILE A 29 4.60 1.11 5.31
N ILE A 30 4.49 1.77 4.16
CA ILE A 30 5.30 1.48 2.97
C ILE A 30 6.78 1.73 3.29
N PRO A 31 7.70 0.80 2.96
CA PRO A 31 9.12 0.96 3.24
C PRO A 31 9.70 2.23 2.62
N GLN A 32 10.56 2.93 3.36
CA GLN A 32 11.16 4.20 2.94
C GLN A 32 11.90 4.12 1.59
N ILE A 33 12.50 2.97 1.26
CA ILE A 33 13.18 2.74 -0.02
C ILE A 33 12.24 2.79 -1.24
N LEU A 34 10.93 2.56 -1.04
CA LEU A 34 9.92 2.67 -2.08
C LEU A 34 9.22 4.03 -2.08
N GLN A 35 9.38 4.83 -1.02
CA GLN A 35 8.76 6.15 -0.92
C GLN A 35 9.47 7.17 -1.82
N GLY A 36 8.72 8.14 -2.33
CA GLY A 36 9.22 9.20 -3.19
C GLY A 36 8.41 9.38 -4.47
N SER A 37 9.00 10.09 -5.42
CA SER A 37 8.43 10.33 -6.75
C SER A 37 9.18 9.53 -7.80
N TRP A 38 8.43 8.79 -8.60
CA TRP A 38 8.96 7.78 -9.51
C TRP A 38 8.45 7.98 -10.92
N PHE A 39 9.37 8.05 -11.88
CA PHE A 39 9.09 8.15 -13.29
C PHE A 39 9.02 6.76 -13.94
N SER A 40 8.10 6.59 -14.88
CA SER A 40 7.97 5.39 -15.71
C SER A 40 7.33 5.72 -17.06
N TRP A 41 7.47 4.82 -18.02
CA TRP A 41 6.72 4.87 -19.28
C TRP A 41 5.64 3.80 -19.26
N GLU A 42 4.39 4.21 -19.03
CA GLU A 42 3.23 3.31 -18.90
C GLU A 42 2.25 3.58 -20.03
N THR A 43 1.77 2.54 -20.72
CA THR A 43 0.73 2.65 -21.76
C THR A 43 1.02 3.69 -22.86
N GLY A 44 2.30 3.95 -23.15
CA GLY A 44 2.71 4.92 -24.18
C GLY A 44 2.89 6.36 -23.68
N PHE A 45 2.76 6.61 -22.37
CA PHE A 45 2.83 7.95 -21.80
C PHE A 45 3.83 8.05 -20.64
N PRO A 46 4.52 9.19 -20.49
CA PRO A 46 5.30 9.48 -19.29
C PRO A 46 4.37 9.51 -18.08
N THR A 47 4.72 8.78 -17.04
CA THR A 47 3.87 8.56 -15.89
C THR A 47 4.65 8.75 -14.60
N GLN A 48 4.14 9.64 -13.75
CA GLN A 48 4.65 9.87 -12.40
C GLN A 48 3.81 9.07 -11.39
N THR A 49 4.52 8.30 -10.55
CA THR A 49 3.95 7.58 -9.42
C THR A 49 4.55 8.14 -8.13
N VAL A 50 3.72 8.65 -7.23
CA VAL A 50 4.14 9.16 -5.92
C VAL A 50 3.74 8.15 -4.86
N ILE A 51 4.69 7.75 -4.03
CA ILE A 51 4.51 6.78 -2.96
C ILE A 51 4.91 7.44 -1.66
N ASP A 52 3.97 7.54 -0.73
CA ASP A 52 4.21 8.05 0.62
C ASP A 52 4.20 6.90 1.62
N ALA A 53 4.32 7.20 2.91
CA ALA A 53 4.31 6.17 3.96
C ALA A 53 3.01 5.32 3.97
N THR A 54 1.90 5.82 3.46
CA THR A 54 0.57 5.18 3.58
C THR A 54 -0.22 5.17 2.28
N SER A 55 0.30 5.67 1.16
CA SER A 55 -0.48 5.76 -0.08
C SER A 55 0.38 5.72 -1.34
N MET A 56 -0.27 5.39 -2.45
CA MET A 56 0.29 5.49 -3.80
C MET A 56 -0.66 6.30 -4.69
N SER A 57 -0.11 7.22 -5.49
CA SER A 57 -0.89 8.04 -6.41
C SER A 57 -1.70 7.16 -7.37
N ARG A 58 -2.95 7.55 -7.66
CA ARG A 58 -3.91 6.81 -8.52
C ARG A 58 -4.33 5.42 -7.99
N ARG A 59 -3.90 4.99 -6.80
CA ARG A 59 -4.30 3.71 -6.18
C ARG A 59 -4.95 3.88 -4.81
N GLY A 60 -4.58 4.93 -4.08
CA GLY A 60 -5.21 5.30 -2.82
C GLY A 60 -4.39 4.90 -1.61
N VAL A 61 -5.07 4.51 -0.53
CA VAL A 61 -4.45 4.28 0.79
C VAL A 61 -4.07 2.82 0.93
N CYS A 62 -2.88 2.53 1.45
CA CYS A 62 -2.49 1.17 1.71
C CYS A 62 -3.27 0.59 2.90
N VAL A 63 -3.82 -0.60 2.71
CA VAL A 63 -4.60 -1.31 3.72
C VAL A 63 -3.79 -2.43 4.35
N THR A 64 -3.04 -3.16 3.55
CA THR A 64 -2.18 -4.25 4.01
C THR A 64 -1.03 -4.48 3.05
N MET A 65 0.02 -5.13 3.54
CA MET A 65 1.15 -5.55 2.73
C MET A 65 1.67 -6.92 3.16
N SER A 66 2.35 -7.59 2.25
CA SER A 66 3.22 -8.73 2.57
C SER A 66 4.57 -8.56 1.89
N ARG A 67 5.59 -9.23 2.43
CA ARG A 67 6.96 -9.21 1.89
C ARG A 67 7.46 -10.63 1.70
N HIS A 68 8.09 -10.88 0.56
CA HIS A 68 8.81 -12.11 0.27
C HIS A 68 10.17 -11.78 -0.36
N GLY A 69 11.26 -11.92 0.40
CA GLY A 69 12.59 -11.51 -0.08
C GLY A 69 12.66 -10.00 -0.38
N ASP A 70 12.96 -9.66 -1.63
CA ASP A 70 13.03 -8.27 -2.12
C ASP A 70 11.73 -7.80 -2.78
N GLU A 71 10.69 -8.64 -2.73
CA GLU A 71 9.37 -8.35 -3.28
C GLU A 71 8.41 -7.91 -2.19
N TYR A 72 7.62 -6.87 -2.48
CA TYR A 72 6.51 -6.43 -1.65
C TYR A 72 5.22 -6.52 -2.43
N SER A 73 4.19 -7.09 -1.81
CA SER A 73 2.81 -7.04 -2.31
C SER A 73 2.02 -6.06 -1.46
N PHE A 74 1.46 -5.02 -2.07
CA PHE A 74 0.63 -4.04 -1.40
C PHE A 74 -0.81 -4.14 -1.87
N ILE A 75 -1.74 -3.90 -0.95
CA ILE A 75 -3.14 -3.67 -1.27
C ILE A 75 -3.47 -2.23 -0.98
N PHE A 76 -3.87 -1.52 -2.03
CA PHE A 76 -4.36 -0.16 -1.94
C PHE A 76 -5.87 -0.13 -2.09
N LYS A 77 -6.54 0.69 -1.27
CA LYS A 77 -7.96 0.99 -1.39
C LYS A 77 -8.14 2.38 -2.00
N GLU A 78 -8.89 2.43 -3.08
CA GLU A 78 -9.28 3.70 -3.69
C GLU A 78 -10.22 4.46 -2.75
N ARG A 79 -10.05 5.78 -2.63
CA ARG A 79 -10.85 6.59 -1.69
C ARG A 79 -12.30 6.80 -2.15
N SER A 80 -12.52 6.83 -3.45
CA SER A 80 -13.80 7.17 -4.09
C SER A 80 -14.67 5.97 -4.45
N ALA A 81 -14.14 4.75 -4.39
CA ALA A 81 -14.81 3.54 -4.86
C ALA A 81 -14.55 2.36 -3.92
N ASN A 82 -15.45 1.37 -3.94
CA ASN A 82 -15.18 0.06 -3.35
C ASN A 82 -14.25 -0.74 -4.28
N CYS A 83 -13.03 -0.24 -4.46
CA CYS A 83 -12.02 -0.78 -5.35
C CYS A 83 -10.71 -0.99 -4.60
N TYR A 84 -10.17 -2.19 -4.70
CA TYR A 84 -8.86 -2.56 -4.19
C TYR A 84 -7.92 -2.88 -5.35
N HIS A 85 -6.70 -2.36 -5.26
CA HIS A 85 -5.63 -2.62 -6.21
C HIS A 85 -4.53 -3.42 -5.55
N CYS A 86 -4.08 -4.48 -6.20
CA CYS A 86 -2.84 -5.13 -5.84
C CYS A 86 -1.68 -4.54 -6.64
N VAL A 87 -0.60 -4.18 -5.96
CA VAL A 87 0.66 -3.75 -6.56
C VAL A 87 1.78 -4.62 -6.00
N ARG A 88 2.44 -5.40 -6.85
CA ARG A 88 3.68 -6.09 -6.48
C ARG A 88 4.86 -5.26 -6.95
N THR A 89 5.86 -5.10 -6.09
CA THR A 89 7.08 -4.37 -6.40
C THR A 89 8.29 -5.25 -6.14
N VAL A 90 9.33 -5.10 -6.96
CA VAL A 90 10.62 -5.76 -6.81
C VAL A 90 11.70 -4.68 -6.78
N ILE A 91 12.40 -4.57 -5.65
CA ILE A 91 13.46 -3.57 -5.49
C ILE A 91 14.68 -4.04 -6.29
N ARG A 92 15.18 -3.21 -7.22
CA ARG A 92 16.40 -3.50 -7.98
C ARG A 92 17.61 -2.76 -7.44
N THR A 93 17.45 -1.47 -7.14
CA THR A 93 18.44 -0.59 -6.50
C THR A 93 17.74 0.50 -5.70
N LEU A 94 18.50 1.41 -5.07
CA LEU A 94 17.94 2.60 -4.40
C LEU A 94 17.22 3.56 -5.35
N ASN A 95 17.52 3.51 -6.66
CA ASN A 95 16.98 4.45 -7.65
C ASN A 95 16.08 3.76 -8.70
N VAL A 96 15.91 2.45 -8.60
CA VAL A 96 15.16 1.65 -9.57
C VAL A 96 14.41 0.55 -8.84
N PHE A 97 13.10 0.50 -9.04
CA PHE A 97 12.33 -0.69 -8.73
C PHE A 97 11.41 -1.03 -9.90
N GLU A 98 10.91 -2.25 -9.90
CA GLU A 98 9.93 -2.70 -10.88
C GLU A 98 8.61 -2.97 -10.20
N LYS A 99 7.49 -2.77 -10.91
CA LYS A 99 6.17 -3.11 -10.39
C LYS A 99 5.33 -3.87 -11.41
N VAL A 100 4.35 -4.59 -10.89
CA VAL A 100 3.23 -5.13 -11.64
C VAL A 100 1.95 -4.91 -10.86
N GLU A 101 0.88 -4.63 -11.58
CA GLU A 101 -0.41 -4.29 -10.98
C GLU A 101 -1.51 -5.21 -11.49
N GLY A 102 -2.40 -5.59 -10.58
CA GLY A 102 -3.62 -6.32 -10.90
C GLY A 102 -4.77 -5.38 -11.29
N PRO A 103 -5.87 -5.94 -11.82
CA PRO A 103 -7.09 -5.17 -12.02
C PRO A 103 -7.67 -4.67 -10.69
N CYS A 104 -8.56 -3.68 -10.78
CA CYS A 104 -9.40 -3.30 -9.65
C CYS A 104 -10.31 -4.47 -9.25
N VAL A 105 -10.34 -4.80 -7.96
CA VAL A 105 -11.21 -5.84 -7.40
C VAL A 105 -12.10 -5.23 -6.32
N SER A 106 -13.40 -5.51 -6.39
CA SER A 106 -14.34 -5.18 -5.31
C SER A 106 -14.46 -6.35 -4.35
N ILE A 107 -14.40 -6.06 -3.05
CA ILE A 107 -14.57 -7.08 -2.00
C ILE A 107 -15.98 -6.98 -1.44
N PRO A 108 -16.68 -8.13 -1.25
CA PRO A 108 -18.00 -8.16 -0.61
C PRO A 108 -17.99 -7.56 0.80
N THR A 109 -19.11 -6.99 1.21
CA THR A 109 -19.27 -6.46 2.56
C THR A 109 -19.10 -7.57 3.60
N GLY A 110 -18.18 -7.39 4.54
CA GLY A 110 -17.91 -8.33 5.63
C GLY A 110 -16.68 -9.23 5.41
N GLU A 111 -16.04 -9.19 4.23
CA GLU A 111 -14.76 -9.85 3.98
C GLU A 111 -13.60 -8.84 4.09
N GLU A 112 -12.45 -9.29 4.60
CA GLU A 112 -11.25 -8.47 4.70
C GLU A 112 -10.34 -8.61 3.45
N PRO A 113 -9.76 -7.50 2.95
CA PRO A 113 -8.75 -7.56 1.89
C PRO A 113 -7.47 -8.25 2.37
N ASN A 114 -7.01 -9.24 1.60
CA ASN A 114 -5.73 -9.90 1.79
C ASN A 114 -5.03 -10.15 0.45
N VAL A 115 -3.72 -10.39 0.51
CA VAL A 115 -2.89 -10.51 -0.71
C VAL A 115 -3.40 -11.66 -1.59
N GLU A 116 -3.86 -12.73 -0.98
CA GLU A 116 -4.36 -13.91 -1.66
C GLU A 116 -5.64 -13.64 -2.44
N ASN A 117 -6.57 -12.80 -1.96
CA ASN A 117 -7.83 -12.51 -2.65
C ASN A 117 -7.72 -11.34 -3.65
N VAL A 118 -6.99 -10.27 -3.34
CA VAL A 118 -6.85 -9.10 -4.23
C VAL A 118 -5.85 -9.34 -5.35
N CYS A 119 -4.74 -10.05 -5.09
CA CYS A 119 -3.66 -10.20 -6.07
C CYS A 119 -3.85 -11.37 -7.05
N LYS A 120 -4.97 -12.10 -6.99
CA LYS A 120 -5.23 -13.27 -7.89
C LYS A 120 -5.16 -12.93 -9.38
N GLY A 121 -5.44 -11.67 -9.73
CA GLY A 121 -5.42 -11.21 -11.12
C GLY A 121 -4.04 -10.93 -11.71
N ILE A 122 -2.98 -10.93 -10.89
CA ILE A 122 -1.60 -10.77 -11.37
C ILE A 122 -1.10 -12.11 -11.87
N ARG A 123 -0.64 -12.15 -13.12
CA ARG A 123 -0.03 -13.35 -13.71
C ARG A 123 1.49 -13.25 -13.66
N ASP A 124 2.15 -14.39 -13.57
CA ASP A 124 3.62 -14.47 -13.49
C ASP A 124 4.31 -14.07 -14.81
N ASP A 125 3.57 -14.10 -15.94
CA ASP A 125 4.05 -13.69 -17.26
C ASP A 125 3.80 -12.20 -17.57
N GLN A 126 3.19 -11.46 -16.64
CA GLN A 126 2.88 -10.05 -16.86
C GLN A 126 4.16 -9.22 -16.87
N GLN A 127 4.29 -8.36 -17.88
CA GLN A 127 5.44 -7.47 -18.01
C GLN A 127 5.53 -6.52 -16.80
N LEU A 128 6.70 -6.46 -16.19
CA LEU A 128 7.01 -5.51 -15.14
C LEU A 128 7.24 -4.11 -15.74
N VAL A 129 6.71 -3.09 -15.08
CA VAL A 129 7.01 -1.69 -15.36
C VAL A 129 8.20 -1.28 -14.51
N THR A 130 9.26 -0.76 -15.14
CA THR A 130 10.41 -0.20 -14.42
C THR A 130 10.15 1.25 -14.02
N LEU A 131 10.46 1.58 -12.77
CA LEU A 131 10.29 2.89 -12.16
C LEU A 131 11.65 3.45 -11.76
N PHE A 132 11.89 4.71 -12.09
CA PHE A 132 13.13 5.43 -11.83
C PHE A 132 12.87 6.56 -10.83
N ASN A 133 13.68 6.65 -9.78
CA ASN A 133 13.56 7.71 -8.78
C ASN A 133 13.85 9.07 -9.42
N GLU A 134 12.89 10.00 -9.35
CA GLU A 134 13.05 11.35 -9.89
C GLU A 134 13.99 12.20 -9.04
N ASN A 135 14.15 11.86 -7.76
CA ASN A 135 15.10 12.47 -6.83
C ASN A 135 16.22 11.48 -6.53
N PHE A 136 16.99 11.14 -7.56
CA PHE A 136 18.00 10.08 -7.48
C PHE A 136 19.03 10.35 -6.37
N VAL A 137 19.40 9.29 -5.65
CA VAL A 137 20.50 9.29 -4.68
C VAL A 137 21.77 8.86 -5.41
N PRO A 138 22.80 9.73 -5.53
CA PRO A 138 24.05 9.34 -6.17
C PRO A 138 24.69 8.15 -5.44
N ILE A 139 25.12 7.15 -6.20
CA ILE A 139 25.81 5.97 -5.68
C ILE A 139 27.16 5.88 -6.36
N ASN A 140 28.23 5.67 -5.58
CA ASN A 140 29.55 5.43 -6.14
C ASN A 140 29.58 4.04 -6.77
N CYS A 141 29.61 3.99 -8.10
CA CYS A 141 29.89 2.75 -8.81
C CYS A 141 31.33 2.34 -8.53
N ARG A 142 31.53 1.12 -7.99
CA ARG A 142 32.87 0.52 -7.96
C ARG A 142 33.17 0.01 -9.37
N SER A 143 34.14 0.62 -10.04
CA SER A 143 34.66 0.09 -11.30
C SER A 143 35.27 -1.30 -11.05
N SER A 144 34.82 -2.28 -11.83
CA SER A 144 35.29 -3.67 -11.83
C SER A 144 36.57 -3.83 -12.63
#